data_AF-A0A662GN52-F1
#
_entry.id   AF-A0A662GN52-F1
#
_cell.length_a   1.000
_cell.length_b   1.000
_cell.length_c   1.000
_cell.angle_alpha   90.00
_cell.angle_beta   90.00
_cell.angle_gamma   90.00
#
_symmetry.space_group_name_H-M   'P 1'
#
loop_
_entity.id
_entity.type
_entity.pdbx_description
1 polymer ?
#
loop_
_entity_poly.entity_id
_entity_poly.type
_entity_poly.pdbx_seq_one_letter_code
_entity_poly.pdbx_strand_id
1 'polypeptide(L)'
;MVVSNVYMVMFLYVLVVIDVVDLMVLRVSVDEKLELRFRELAMKRFKYSKGALSRALEEAIMKWISDVESEEFMFKGDPVEAIDGLLADIDIDSVELQHRIRDLWILKAVKNVSGGH
;
A
#
# COMPACT_ATOMS: atom_id res chain seq x y z
N MET A 1 -27.47 17.35 40.09
CA MET A 1 -26.29 17.96 39.41
C MET A 1 -25.30 16.93 38.86
N VAL A 2 -25.10 15.76 39.52
CA VAL A 2 -24.19 14.70 39.04
C VAL A 2 -24.73 13.94 37.82
N VAL A 3 -26.04 13.69 37.77
CA VAL A 3 -26.67 12.90 36.69
C VAL A 3 -26.53 13.59 35.32
N SER A 4 -26.68 14.91 35.24
CA SER A 4 -26.50 15.67 33.99
C SER A 4 -25.08 15.57 33.43
N ASN A 5 -24.07 15.43 34.30
CA ASN A 5 -22.67 15.30 33.90
C ASN A 5 -22.41 13.94 33.23
N VAL A 6 -22.99 12.87 33.76
CA VAL A 6 -22.88 11.52 33.15
C VAL A 6 -23.50 11.48 31.75
N TYR A 7 -24.68 12.07 31.56
CA TYR A 7 -25.30 12.17 30.24
C TYR A 7 -24.51 13.06 29.29
N MET A 8 -23.95 14.17 29.77
CA MET A 8 -23.09 15.04 28.97
C MET A 8 -21.82 14.31 28.52
N VAL A 9 -21.16 13.57 29.40
CA VAL A 9 -19.95 12.79 29.08
C VAL A 9 -20.27 11.63 28.14
N MET A 10 -21.39 10.94 28.34
CA MET A 10 -21.84 9.87 27.45
C MET A 10 -22.22 10.42 26.06
N PHE A 11 -22.88 11.58 25.99
CA PHE A 11 -23.19 12.26 24.74
C PHE A 11 -21.92 12.74 24.02
N LEU A 12 -20.94 13.28 24.77
CA LEU A 12 -19.65 13.66 24.22
C LEU A 12 -18.88 12.45 23.68
N TYR A 13 -18.92 11.32 24.38
CA TYR A 13 -18.30 10.08 23.94
C TYR A 13 -18.96 9.53 22.67
N VAL A 14 -20.29 9.57 22.59
CA VAL A 14 -21.03 9.18 21.39
C VAL A 14 -20.71 10.11 20.21
N LEU A 15 -20.63 11.43 20.43
CA LEU A 15 -20.23 12.38 19.38
C LEU A 15 -18.79 12.15 18.91
N VAL A 16 -17.84 11.98 19.83
CA VAL A 16 -16.43 11.69 19.51
C VAL A 16 -16.30 10.35 18.77
N VAL A 17 -17.06 9.33 19.14
CA VAL A 17 -17.07 8.03 18.43
C VAL A 17 -17.70 8.16 17.05
N ILE A 18 -18.71 9.02 16.86
CA ILE A 18 -19.32 9.26 15.55
C ILE A 18 -18.35 10.02 14.62
N ASP A 19 -17.64 11.04 15.12
CA ASP A 19 -16.61 11.75 14.35
C ASP A 19 -15.41 10.86 13.99
N VAL A 20 -15.05 9.88 14.83
CA VAL A 20 -13.98 8.90 14.56
C VAL A 20 -14.39 7.85 13.51
N VAL A 21 -15.69 7.59 13.34
CA VAL A 21 -16.24 6.70 12.31
C VAL A 21 -16.80 7.54 11.16
N ASP A 22 -15.96 8.42 10.62
CA ASP A 22 -16.27 9.15 9.39
C ASP A 22 -16.31 8.14 8.24
N LEU A 23 -17.51 7.62 7.95
CA LEU A 23 -17.79 6.86 6.73
C LEU A 23 -17.64 7.82 5.55
N MET A 24 -16.42 7.96 5.04
CA MET A 24 -16.15 8.74 3.85
C MET A 24 -16.94 8.17 2.66
N VAL A 25 -18.01 8.85 2.26
CA VAL A 25 -18.86 8.45 1.13
C VAL A 25 -18.44 9.22 -0.11
N LEU A 26 -17.84 8.51 -1.07
CA LEU A 26 -17.57 9.03 -2.41
C LEU A 26 -18.79 8.82 -3.32
N ARG A 27 -19.42 9.90 -3.80
CA ARG A 27 -20.51 9.84 -4.79
C ARG A 27 -19.96 10.08 -6.19
N VAL A 28 -20.10 9.11 -7.08
CA VAL A 28 -19.61 9.18 -8.47
C VAL A 28 -20.76 8.85 -9.42
N SER A 29 -20.86 9.59 -10.52
CA SER A 29 -21.73 9.24 -11.65
C SER A 29 -20.89 8.50 -12.69
N VAL A 30 -21.35 7.32 -13.09
CA VAL A 30 -20.68 6.46 -14.06
C VAL A 30 -21.69 5.99 -15.09
N ASP A 31 -21.23 5.71 -16.31
CA ASP A 31 -22.07 5.15 -17.37
C ASP A 31 -22.70 3.82 -16.92
N GLU A 32 -23.97 3.62 -17.28
CA GLU A 32 -24.75 2.46 -16.87
C GLU A 32 -24.10 1.14 -17.30
N LYS A 33 -23.52 1.07 -18.51
CA LYS A 33 -22.88 -0.15 -19.00
C LYS A 33 -21.61 -0.48 -18.21
N LEU A 34 -20.90 0.55 -17.77
CA LEU A 34 -19.68 0.39 -16.97
C LEU A 34 -20.02 -0.08 -15.55
N GLU A 35 -21.06 0.51 -14.94
CA GLU A 35 -21.56 0.09 -13.63
C GLU A 35 -21.98 -1.38 -13.64
N LEU A 36 -22.76 -1.78 -14.65
CA LEU A 36 -23.28 -3.14 -14.76
C LEU A 36 -22.14 -4.16 -14.86
N ARG A 37 -21.16 -3.89 -15.73
CA ARG A 37 -19.97 -4.73 -15.88
C ARG A 37 -19.14 -4.80 -14.61
N PHE A 38 -18.94 -3.68 -13.94
CA PHE A 38 -18.20 -3.62 -12.69
C PHE A 38 -18.88 -4.46 -11.61
N ARG A 39 -20.21 -4.34 -11.49
CA ARG A 39 -21.02 -5.11 -10.55
C ARG A 39 -20.94 -6.61 -10.81
N GLU A 40 -21.09 -7.04 -12.06
CA GLU A 40 -20.97 -8.45 -12.45
C GLU A 40 -19.60 -9.03 -12.07
N LEU A 41 -18.52 -8.32 -12.39
CA LEU A 41 -17.15 -8.75 -12.11
C LEU A 41 -16.85 -8.79 -10.60
N ALA A 42 -17.27 -7.76 -9.86
CA ALA A 42 -17.12 -7.71 -8.41
C ALA A 42 -17.84 -8.88 -7.74
N MET A 43 -19.10 -9.13 -8.13
CA MET A 43 -19.89 -10.23 -7.57
C MET A 43 -19.30 -11.60 -7.91
N LYS A 44 -18.79 -11.78 -9.14
CA LYS A 44 -18.11 -13.01 -9.56
C LYS A 44 -16.82 -13.24 -8.76
N ARG A 45 -16.03 -12.20 -8.52
CA ARG A 45 -14.76 -12.26 -7.77
C ARG A 45 -14.98 -12.54 -6.29
N PHE A 46 -15.97 -11.90 -5.66
CA PHE A 46 -16.23 -11.97 -4.23
C PHE A 46 -17.41 -12.87 -3.84
N LYS A 47 -17.82 -13.77 -4.74
CA LYS A 47 -18.87 -14.80 -4.53
C LYS A 47 -20.17 -14.22 -3.96
N TYR A 48 -20.63 -13.08 -4.49
CA TYR A 48 -21.88 -12.44 -4.07
C TYR A 48 -21.98 -12.11 -2.56
N SER A 49 -20.84 -11.87 -1.90
CA SER A 49 -20.82 -11.53 -0.47
C SER A 49 -21.20 -10.07 -0.18
N LYS A 50 -21.71 -9.81 1.03
CA LYS A 50 -22.00 -8.44 1.49
C LYS A 50 -20.70 -7.61 1.47
N GLY A 51 -20.75 -6.43 0.86
CA GLY A 51 -19.60 -5.54 0.69
C GLY A 51 -18.66 -5.90 -0.46
N ALA A 52 -19.04 -6.82 -1.36
CA ALA A 52 -18.25 -7.15 -2.55
C ALA A 52 -17.99 -5.93 -3.45
N LEU A 53 -18.99 -5.05 -3.62
CA LEU A 53 -18.86 -3.85 -4.43
C LEU A 53 -17.91 -2.83 -3.80
N SER A 54 -18.03 -2.59 -2.49
CA SER A 54 -17.14 -1.68 -1.77
C SER A 54 -15.69 -2.15 -1.84
N ARG A 55 -15.44 -3.45 -1.61
CA ARG A 55 -14.09 -4.04 -1.72
C ARG A 55 -13.53 -3.97 -3.14
N ALA A 56 -14.36 -4.24 -4.15
CA ALA A 56 -13.95 -4.08 -5.55
C ALA A 56 -13.60 -2.63 -5.88
N LEU A 57 -14.34 -1.67 -5.31
CA LEU A 57 -14.13 -0.25 -5.55
C LEU A 57 -12.84 0.23 -4.89
N GLU A 58 -12.60 -0.18 -3.64
CA GLU A 58 -11.33 0.06 -2.95
C GLU A 58 -10.15 -0.52 -3.73
N GLU A 59 -10.23 -1.78 -4.18
CA GLU A 59 -9.17 -2.38 -5.01
C GLU A 59 -8.94 -1.61 -6.32
N ALA A 60 -10.01 -1.15 -6.98
CA ALA A 60 -9.90 -0.37 -8.20
C ALA A 60 -9.26 1.01 -7.97
N ILE A 61 -9.64 1.70 -6.89
CA ILE A 61 -9.06 3.00 -6.51
C ILE A 61 -7.59 2.83 -6.14
N MET A 62 -7.24 1.85 -5.30
CA MET A 62 -5.85 1.56 -4.94
C MET A 62 -4.99 1.27 -6.17
N LYS A 63 -5.51 0.46 -7.09
CA LYS A 63 -4.80 0.15 -8.33
C LYS A 63 -4.62 1.39 -9.20
N TRP A 64 -5.67 2.20 -9.37
CA TRP A 64 -5.58 3.43 -10.15
C TRP A 64 -4.56 4.41 -9.55
N ILE A 65 -4.54 4.60 -8.23
CA ILE A 65 -3.54 5.43 -7.54
C ILE A 65 -2.14 4.87 -7.79
N SER A 66 -1.95 3.56 -7.62
CA SER A 66 -0.65 2.93 -7.84
C SER A 66 -0.16 3.08 -9.28
N ASP A 67 -1.06 2.92 -10.25
CA ASP A 67 -0.74 3.07 -11.67
C ASP A 67 -0.29 4.53 -11.94
N VAL A 68 -1.01 5.53 -11.43
CA VAL A 68 -0.67 6.96 -11.58
C VAL A 68 0.62 7.33 -10.85
N GLU A 69 0.81 6.88 -9.60
CA GLU A 69 2.04 7.12 -8.84
C GLU A 69 3.25 6.41 -9.47
N SER A 70 3.05 5.24 -10.08
CA SER A 70 4.12 4.53 -10.80
C SER A 70 4.55 5.26 -12.08
N GLU A 71 3.64 5.96 -12.74
CA GLU A 71 3.96 6.84 -13.87
C GLU A 71 4.79 8.06 -13.40
N GLU A 72 4.54 8.59 -12.21
CA GLU A 72 5.35 9.66 -11.60
C GLU A 72 6.74 9.16 -11.14
N PHE A 73 6.84 7.90 -10.68
CA PHE A 73 8.08 7.23 -10.28
C PHE A 73 8.87 6.58 -11.42
N MET A 74 8.55 6.89 -12.68
CA MET A 74 9.44 6.55 -13.79
C MET A 74 10.74 7.33 -13.63
N PHE A 75 11.73 6.71 -12.98
CA PHE A 75 13.08 7.22 -12.84
C PHE A 75 13.61 7.61 -14.23
N LYS A 76 13.66 8.93 -14.51
CA LYS A 76 14.02 9.48 -15.83
C LYS A 76 15.53 9.48 -16.09
N GLY A 77 16.34 9.10 -15.11
CA GLY A 77 17.79 9.01 -15.25
C GLY A 77 18.24 7.64 -15.78
N ASP A 78 19.51 7.53 -16.16
CA ASP A 78 20.13 6.24 -16.38
C ASP A 78 20.35 5.55 -15.03
N PRO A 79 19.76 4.37 -14.77
CA PRO A 79 19.97 3.65 -13.51
C PRO A 79 21.44 3.36 -13.22
N VAL A 80 22.28 3.21 -14.26
CA VAL A 80 23.71 2.99 -14.10
C VAL A 80 24.39 4.25 -13.57
N GLU A 81 24.11 5.42 -14.16
CA GLU A 81 24.65 6.70 -13.68
C GLU A 81 24.15 7.07 -12.28
N ALA A 82 22.91 6.68 -11.93
CA ALA A 82 22.38 6.90 -10.60
C ALA A 82 23.19 6.15 -9.53
N ILE A 83 23.51 4.88 -9.83
CA ILE A 83 24.32 4.03 -8.94
C ILE A 83 25.77 4.54 -8.92
N ASP A 84 26.32 4.93 -10.07
CA ASP A 84 27.68 5.49 -10.16
C ASP A 84 27.82 6.77 -9.32
N GLY A 85 26.85 7.69 -9.42
CA GLY A 85 26.80 8.90 -8.60
C GLY A 85 26.65 8.63 -7.10
N LEU A 86 25.88 7.60 -6.71
CA LEU A 86 25.78 7.18 -5.30
C LEU A 86 27.08 6.58 -4.76
N LEU A 87 27.92 6.01 -5.62
CA LEU A 87 29.19 5.39 -5.27
C LEU A 87 30.40 6.32 -5.47
N ALA A 88 30.20 7.53 -6.01
CA ALA A 88 31.27 8.44 -6.39
C ALA A 88 32.24 8.82 -5.25
N ASP A 89 31.74 8.90 -4.01
CA ASP A 89 32.55 9.21 -2.82
C ASP A 89 33.22 7.97 -2.20
N ILE A 90 32.94 6.77 -2.72
CA ILE A 90 33.48 5.52 -2.21
C ILE A 90 34.65 5.11 -3.11
N ASP A 91 35.87 5.35 -2.63
CA ASP A 91 37.10 4.94 -3.29
C ASP A 91 37.34 3.43 -3.14
N ILE A 92 36.61 2.64 -3.93
CA ILE A 92 36.73 1.18 -3.99
C ILE A 92 36.56 0.71 -5.42
N ASP A 93 37.45 -0.18 -5.86
CA ASP A 93 37.39 -0.71 -7.22
C ASP A 93 36.19 -1.65 -7.42
N SER A 94 35.68 -1.68 -8.65
CA SER A 94 34.57 -2.53 -9.07
C SER A 94 34.83 -4.03 -8.83
N VAL A 95 36.07 -4.50 -9.00
CA VAL A 95 36.44 -5.90 -8.78
C VAL A 95 36.46 -6.23 -7.29
N GLU A 96 36.95 -5.30 -6.46
CA GLU A 96 36.94 -5.43 -5.01
C GLU A 96 35.51 -5.44 -4.44
N LEU A 97 34.63 -4.58 -4.96
CA LEU A 97 33.20 -4.62 -4.63
C LEU A 97 32.56 -5.97 -4.98
N GLN A 98 32.87 -6.53 -6.16
CA GLN A 98 32.35 -7.83 -6.56
C GLN A 98 32.81 -8.97 -5.65
N HIS A 99 34.06 -8.94 -5.17
CA HIS A 99 34.55 -9.92 -4.19
C HIS A 99 33.82 -9.81 -2.86
N ARG A 100 33.64 -8.60 -2.33
CA ARG A 100 32.92 -8.39 -1.07
C ARG A 100 31.45 -8.80 -1.15
N ILE A 101 30.80 -8.51 -2.28
CA ILE A 101 29.43 -8.98 -2.53
C ILE A 101 29.40 -10.51 -2.51
N ARG A 102 30.31 -11.19 -3.22
CA ARG A 102 30.39 -12.66 -3.24
C ARG A 102 30.50 -13.24 -1.82
N ASP A 103 31.39 -12.69 -0.99
CA ASP A 103 31.61 -13.16 0.39
C ASP A 103 30.36 -12.97 1.26
N LEU A 104 29.67 -11.82 1.15
CA LEU A 104 28.41 -11.57 1.85
C LEU A 104 27.32 -12.57 1.46
N TRP A 105 27.24 -12.95 0.18
CA TRP A 105 26.25 -13.93 -0.29
C TRP A 105 26.55 -15.33 0.25
N ILE A 106 27.82 -15.73 0.30
CA ILE A 106 28.25 -16.99 0.90
C ILE A 106 27.90 -17.02 2.40
N LEU A 107 28.23 -15.96 3.14
CA LEU A 107 27.90 -15.85 4.57
C LEU A 107 26.40 -15.92 4.83
N LYS A 108 25.59 -15.25 4.00
CA LYS A 108 24.13 -15.28 4.08
C LYS A 108 23.57 -16.68 3.79
N ALA A 109 24.10 -17.36 2.78
CA ALA A 109 23.69 -18.73 2.45
C ALA A 109 24.00 -19.70 3.59
N VAL A 110 25.19 -19.63 4.18
CA VAL A 110 25.60 -20.47 5.33
C VAL A 110 24.71 -20.21 6.55
N LYS A 111 24.43 -18.94 6.87
CA LYS A 111 23.55 -18.57 7.99
C LYS A 111 22.14 -19.14 7.83
N ASN A 112 21.59 -19.07 6.62
CA ASN A 112 20.26 -19.61 6.32
C ASN A 112 20.19 -21.13 6.43
N VAL A 113 21.28 -21.84 6.13
CA VAL A 113 21.39 -23.30 6.31
C VAL A 113 21.53 -23.68 7.80
N SER A 114 22.22 -22.87 8.59
CA SER A 114 22.43 -23.14 10.03
C SER A 114 21.23 -22.87 10.95
N GLY A 115 20.19 -22.17 10.46
CA GLY A 115 18.94 -21.92 11.19
C GLY A 115 17.84 -22.95 10.96
N GLY A 116 18.12 -24.01 10.20
CA GLY A 116 17.21 -25.09 9.85
C GLY A 116 17.58 -26.42 10.50
N HIS A 117 17.72 -26.44 11.82
CA HIS A 117 17.71 -27.65 12.65
C HIS A 117 16.97 -27.38 13.96
#